data_AF-A0A1F7JBV0-F1
#
_entry.id   AF-A0A1F7JBV0-F1
#
_cell.length_a   1.000
_cell.length_b   1.000
_cell.length_c   1.000
_cell.angle_alpha   90.00
_cell.angle_beta   90.00
_cell.angle_gamma   90.00
#
_symmetry.space_group_name_H-M   'P 1'
#
loop_
_entity.id
_entity.type
_entity.pdbx_description
1 polymer ?
#
loop_
_entity_poly.entity_id
_entity_poly.type
_entity_poly.pdbx_seq_one_letter_code
_entity_poly.pdbx_strand_id
1 'polypeptide(L)'
;MRRNISILITLCGLLILSLGLFWIYESKTFLGRAESISGSFSPSDSICFYSPLQAKINDEKILLSCFFIKDNGKPAQGISSNINGPDGLNIEKIQPISDGQGQIKAYISSKIAGDFIITVIGNGIELSQRLTLRFTN
;
A
#
# COMPACT_ATOMS: atom_id res chain seq x y z
N MET A 1 -68.90 -10.72 -15.08
CA MET A 1 -68.00 -10.81 -13.89
C MET A 1 -66.78 -11.71 -14.11
N ARG A 2 -66.90 -12.94 -14.64
CA ARG A 2 -65.74 -13.86 -14.84
C ARG A 2 -64.58 -13.28 -15.67
N ARG A 3 -64.87 -12.54 -16.75
CA ARG A 3 -63.83 -11.89 -17.61
C ARG A 3 -63.00 -10.84 -16.87
N ASN A 4 -63.61 -10.06 -15.97
CA ASN A 4 -62.92 -9.03 -15.20
C ASN A 4 -62.07 -9.66 -14.08
N ILE A 5 -62.51 -10.79 -13.52
CA ILE A 5 -61.74 -11.56 -12.52
C ILE A 5 -60.49 -12.16 -13.17
N SER A 6 -60.60 -12.72 -14.39
CA SER A 6 -59.44 -13.23 -15.12
C SER A 6 -58.41 -12.13 -15.39
N ILE A 7 -58.85 -10.94 -15.81
CA ILE A 7 -57.96 -9.78 -16.06
C ILE A 7 -57.27 -9.32 -14.77
N LEU A 8 -57.99 -9.30 -13.64
CA LEU A 8 -57.44 -8.92 -12.34
C LEU A 8 -56.33 -9.89 -11.90
N ILE A 9 -56.51 -11.19 -12.13
CA ILE A 9 -55.53 -12.23 -11.78
C ILE A 9 -54.27 -12.09 -12.63
N THR A 10 -54.40 -11.86 -13.95
CA THR A 10 -53.23 -11.64 -14.81
C THR A 10 -52.47 -10.36 -14.43
N LEU A 11 -53.19 -9.28 -14.12
CA LEU A 11 -52.57 -8.02 -13.69
C LEU A 11 -51.80 -8.20 -12.37
N CYS A 12 -52.39 -8.90 -11.40
CA CYS A 12 -51.77 -9.14 -10.10
C CYS A 12 -50.53 -10.03 -10.23
N GLY A 13 -50.59 -11.08 -11.07
CA GLY A 13 -49.43 -11.94 -11.35
C GLY A 13 -48.26 -11.16 -11.99
N LEU A 14 -48.56 -10.25 -12.91
CA LEU A 14 -47.55 -9.44 -13.58
C LEU A 14 -46.88 -8.42 -12.62
N LEU A 15 -47.66 -7.90 -11.67
CA LEU A 15 -47.18 -6.97 -10.64
C LEU A 15 -46.29 -7.67 -9.60
N ILE A 16 -46.62 -8.92 -9.22
CA ILE A 16 -45.77 -9.71 -8.32
C ILE A 16 -44.45 -10.07 -9.02
N LEU A 17 -44.49 -10.40 -10.31
CA LEU A 17 -43.30 -10.71 -11.09
C LEU A 17 -42.35 -9.49 -11.19
N SER A 18 -42.89 -8.30 -11.46
CA SER A 18 -42.08 -7.08 -11.57
C SER A 18 -41.46 -6.66 -10.24
N LEU A 19 -42.18 -6.78 -9.13
CA LEU A 19 -41.65 -6.55 -7.79
C LEU A 19 -40.54 -7.56 -7.45
N GLY A 20 -40.71 -8.84 -7.77
CA GLY A 20 -39.68 -9.86 -7.52
C GLY A 20 -38.36 -9.57 -8.24
N LEU A 21 -38.43 -9.11 -9.49
CA LEU A 21 -37.24 -8.73 -10.26
C LEU A 21 -36.52 -7.49 -9.70
N PHE A 22 -37.27 -6.54 -9.12
CA PHE A 22 -36.70 -5.34 -8.50
C PHE A 22 -35.81 -5.67 -7.29
N TRP A 23 -36.26 -6.57 -6.40
CA TRP A 23 -35.47 -6.99 -5.24
C TRP A 23 -34.20 -7.77 -5.63
N ILE A 24 -34.25 -8.56 -6.70
CA ILE A 24 -33.06 -9.26 -7.23
C ILE A 24 -32.06 -8.27 -7.82
N TYR A 25 -32.53 -7.20 -8.48
CA TYR A 25 -31.66 -6.16 -9.03
C TYR A 25 -30.94 -5.36 -7.93
N GLU A 26 -31.63 -5.01 -6.85
CA GLU A 26 -31.06 -4.21 -5.76
C GLU A 26 -30.05 -5.01 -4.90
N SER A 27 -30.20 -6.33 -4.80
CA SER A 27 -29.26 -7.20 -4.06
C SER A 27 -27.83 -7.29 -4.64
N LYS A 28 -27.56 -6.70 -5.81
CA LYS A 28 -26.23 -6.74 -6.45
C LYS A 28 -25.32 -5.54 -6.13
N THR A 29 -25.74 -4.60 -5.29
CA THR A 29 -24.95 -3.39 -4.98
C THR A 29 -24.25 -3.40 -3.62
N PHE A 30 -24.22 -4.52 -2.91
CA PHE A 30 -23.28 -4.75 -1.79
C PHE A 30 -22.06 -5.57 -2.27
N LEU A 31 -21.34 -5.02 -3.25
CA LEU A 31 -19.99 -5.47 -3.58
C LEU A 31 -19.08 -5.05 -2.42
N GLY A 32 -18.53 -6.06 -1.74
CA GLY A 32 -17.80 -5.95 -0.49
C GLY A 32 -16.80 -4.79 -0.46
N ARG A 33 -16.80 -4.06 0.66
CA ARG A 33 -15.60 -3.33 1.05
C ARG A 33 -14.48 -4.36 1.12
N ALA A 34 -13.44 -4.18 0.30
CA ALA A 34 -12.21 -4.93 0.46
C ALA A 34 -11.72 -4.69 1.89
N GLU A 35 -11.82 -5.72 2.72
CA GLU A 35 -11.12 -5.78 4.00
C GLU A 35 -9.64 -5.86 3.65
N SER A 36 -9.00 -4.70 3.53
CA SER A 36 -7.56 -4.68 3.42
C SER A 36 -7.02 -5.14 4.75
N ILE A 37 -6.44 -6.33 4.79
CA ILE A 37 -5.58 -6.76 5.90
C ILE A 37 -4.57 -5.62 6.10
N SER A 38 -4.77 -4.86 7.16
CA SER A 38 -3.85 -3.82 7.61
C SER A 38 -2.50 -4.51 7.80
N GLY A 39 -1.48 -4.13 7.02
CA GLY A 39 -0.15 -4.72 7.16
C GLY A 39 0.36 -5.60 6.02
N SER A 40 -0.45 -5.92 5.01
CA SER A 40 0.01 -6.68 3.84
C SER A 40 0.50 -5.75 2.72
N PHE A 41 1.64 -6.10 2.11
CA PHE A 41 2.25 -5.42 0.95
C PHE A 41 3.01 -6.45 0.08
N SER A 42 3.26 -6.08 -1.19
CA SER A 42 4.06 -6.82 -2.16
C SER A 42 5.52 -6.37 -2.12
N PRO A 43 6.47 -7.25 -1.73
CA PRO A 43 7.89 -6.88 -1.65
C PRO A 43 8.56 -6.63 -3.01
N SER A 44 7.98 -7.12 -4.10
CA SER A 44 8.49 -6.90 -5.47
C SER A 44 7.97 -5.61 -6.09
N ASP A 45 6.75 -5.21 -5.74
CA ASP A 45 6.11 -4.03 -6.34
C ASP A 45 6.42 -2.75 -5.56
N SER A 46 6.77 -2.90 -4.29
CA SER A 46 7.18 -1.79 -3.44
C SER A 46 8.55 -1.24 -3.85
N ILE A 47 8.73 0.07 -3.74
CA ILE A 47 9.87 0.78 -4.31
C ILE A 47 10.48 1.78 -3.34
N CYS A 48 11.79 1.96 -3.40
CA CYS A 48 12.54 2.92 -2.63
C CYS A 48 13.38 3.85 -3.51
N PHE A 49 13.42 5.11 -3.14
CA PHE A 49 14.23 6.16 -3.75
C PHE A 49 15.03 6.88 -2.68
N TYR A 50 16.18 7.42 -3.06
CA TYR A 50 16.99 8.22 -2.17
C TYR A 50 17.60 9.41 -2.90
N SER A 51 17.79 10.49 -2.16
CA SER A 51 18.41 11.72 -2.68
C SER A 51 19.12 12.47 -1.55
N PRO A 52 20.30 13.05 -1.80
CA PRO A 52 21.09 12.95 -3.03
C PRO A 52 21.66 11.54 -3.28
N LEU A 53 22.16 11.27 -4.50
CA LEU A 53 22.77 9.97 -4.86
C LEU A 53 24.12 9.75 -4.16
N GLN A 54 24.79 10.83 -3.78
CA GLN A 54 26.04 10.84 -3.02
C GLN A 54 25.94 11.92 -1.95
N ALA A 55 26.52 11.67 -0.78
CA ALA A 55 26.56 12.64 0.31
C ALA A 55 27.95 12.70 0.93
N LYS A 56 28.37 13.89 1.33
CA LYS A 56 29.61 14.07 2.09
C LYS A 56 29.49 13.51 3.50
N ILE A 57 30.51 12.79 3.97
CA ILE A 57 30.56 12.28 5.35
C ILE A 57 30.42 13.42 6.36
N ASN A 58 29.77 13.16 7.49
CA ASN A 58 29.52 14.09 8.61
C ASN A 58 28.71 15.37 8.32
N ASP A 59 28.72 15.90 7.10
CA ASP A 59 28.02 17.13 6.72
C ASP A 59 26.62 16.86 6.14
N GLU A 60 26.51 15.86 5.25
CA GLU A 60 25.31 15.65 4.46
C GLU A 60 24.55 14.39 4.87
N LYS A 61 23.24 14.42 4.64
CA LYS A 61 22.33 13.30 4.87
C LYS A 61 21.64 12.93 3.57
N ILE A 62 21.52 11.63 3.33
CA ILE A 62 20.69 11.08 2.26
C ILE A 62 19.28 10.89 2.80
N LEU A 63 18.29 11.48 2.13
CA LEU A 63 16.88 11.21 2.42
C LEU A 63 16.45 9.96 1.66
N LEU A 64 16.15 8.90 2.40
CA LEU A 64 15.50 7.69 1.90
C LEU A 64 13.98 7.86 1.97
N SER A 65 13.29 7.54 0.88
CA SER A 65 11.84 7.48 0.78
C SER A 65 11.43 6.15 0.17
N CYS A 66 10.68 5.32 0.90
CA CYS A 66 10.15 4.07 0.38
C CYS A 66 8.63 4.09 0.36
N PHE A 67 8.05 3.44 -0.64
CA PHE A 67 6.62 3.30 -0.86
C PHE A 67 6.27 1.83 -0.83
N PHE A 68 5.48 1.43 0.15
CA PHE A 68 4.92 0.10 0.24
C PHE A 68 3.65 0.01 -0.61
N ILE A 69 3.61 -0.95 -1.50
CA ILE A 69 2.53 -1.16 -2.48
C ILE A 69 1.95 -2.55 -2.25
N LYS A 70 0.62 -2.67 -2.27
CA LYS A 70 -0.11 -3.94 -2.19
C LYS A 70 -0.14 -4.63 -3.55
N ASP A 71 -0.45 -5.92 -3.58
CA ASP A 71 -0.57 -6.70 -4.83
C ASP A 71 -1.60 -6.12 -5.82
N ASN A 72 -2.56 -5.32 -5.33
CA ASN A 72 -3.56 -4.63 -6.17
C ASN A 72 -3.10 -3.25 -6.68
N GLY A 73 -1.82 -2.91 -6.51
CA GLY A 73 -1.22 -1.63 -6.93
C GLY A 73 -1.57 -0.43 -6.03
N LYS A 74 -2.30 -0.63 -4.92
CA LYS A 74 -2.65 0.47 -4.00
C LYS A 74 -1.56 0.66 -2.92
N PRO A 75 -1.42 1.88 -2.36
CA PRO A 75 -0.53 2.09 -1.23
C PRO A 75 -0.88 1.25 0.00
N ALA A 76 0.15 0.80 0.71
CA ALA A 76 0.05 0.07 1.97
C ALA A 76 0.38 0.97 3.16
N GLN A 77 -0.65 1.40 3.88
CA GLN A 77 -0.56 2.18 5.12
C GLN A 77 -0.34 1.28 6.34
N GLY A 78 0.33 1.81 7.37
CA GLY A 78 0.50 1.14 8.66
C GLY A 78 1.60 0.08 8.69
N ILE A 79 2.50 0.06 7.70
CA ILE A 79 3.64 -0.85 7.64
C ILE A 79 4.74 -0.32 8.56
N SER A 80 5.10 -1.10 9.58
CA SER A 80 6.25 -0.80 10.44
C SER A 80 7.54 -1.13 9.70
N SER A 81 8.42 -0.15 9.56
CA SER A 81 9.64 -0.28 8.76
C SER A 81 10.92 -0.31 9.59
N ASN A 82 11.86 -1.13 9.11
CA ASN A 82 13.24 -1.13 9.53
C ASN A 82 14.15 -1.01 8.31
N ILE A 83 15.28 -0.34 8.49
CA ILE A 83 16.29 -0.21 7.45
C ILE A 83 17.52 -0.92 7.99
N ASN A 84 17.94 -1.97 7.30
CA ASN A 84 19.12 -2.75 7.65
C ASN A 84 20.30 -2.27 6.81
N GLY A 85 21.44 -2.10 7.44
CA GLY A 85 22.66 -1.63 6.80
C GLY A 85 23.89 -2.05 7.59
N PRO A 86 25.07 -2.05 6.95
CA PRO A 86 26.34 -2.36 7.61
C PRO A 86 26.72 -1.32 8.67
N ASP A 87 27.64 -1.71 9.55
CA ASP A 87 28.22 -0.83 10.55
C ASP A 87 28.85 0.41 9.90
N GLY A 88 28.61 1.59 10.49
CA GLY A 88 29.09 2.88 10.00
C GLY A 88 28.00 3.81 9.46
N LEU A 89 26.81 3.27 9.15
CA LEU A 89 25.64 4.08 8.83
C LEU A 89 24.89 4.50 10.10
N ASN A 90 24.48 5.77 10.14
CA ASN A 90 23.55 6.30 11.11
C ASN A 90 22.21 6.53 10.43
N ILE A 91 21.17 5.84 10.90
CA ILE A 91 19.83 5.87 10.29
C ILE A 91 18.86 6.55 11.26
N GLU A 92 18.40 7.73 10.88
CA GLU A 92 17.43 8.52 11.61
C GLU A 92 16.05 8.36 10.97
N LYS A 93 15.17 7.57 11.62
CA LYS A 93 13.81 7.33 11.12
C LYS A 93 12.93 8.55 11.41
N ILE A 94 12.52 9.25 10.36
CA ILE A 94 11.60 10.38 10.44
C ILE A 94 10.16 9.87 10.57
N GLN A 95 9.84 8.86 9.75
CA GLN A 95 8.51 8.26 9.66
C GLN A 95 8.67 6.74 9.59
N PRO A 96 8.72 6.06 10.76
CA PRO A 96 8.98 4.62 10.82
C PRO A 96 7.78 3.77 10.39
N ILE A 97 6.57 4.34 10.39
CA ILE A 97 5.33 3.66 9.99
C ILE A 97 4.81 4.32 8.70
N SER A 98 4.37 3.51 7.74
CA SER A 98 3.90 4.05 6.47
C SER A 98 2.60 4.86 6.60
N ASP A 99 2.54 6.00 5.92
CA ASP A 99 1.36 6.89 5.91
C ASP A 99 0.27 6.42 4.93
N GLY A 100 -0.76 7.25 4.71
CA GLY A 100 -1.85 6.96 3.78
C GLY A 100 -1.42 6.81 2.31
N GLN A 101 -0.22 7.27 1.94
CA GLN A 101 0.40 7.05 0.63
C GLN A 101 1.37 5.85 0.65
N GLY A 102 1.39 5.08 1.74
CA GLY A 102 2.30 3.96 1.92
C GLY A 102 3.77 4.40 2.03
N GLN A 103 4.03 5.68 2.29
CA GLN A 103 5.37 6.23 2.30
C GLN A 103 6.01 6.10 3.69
N ILE A 104 7.31 5.80 3.74
CA ILE A 104 8.19 5.99 4.90
C ILE A 104 9.36 6.89 4.52
N LYS A 105 9.95 7.54 5.53
CA LYS A 105 11.11 8.42 5.34
C LYS A 105 12.15 8.24 6.43
N ALA A 106 13.41 8.26 6.03
CA ALA A 106 14.55 8.25 6.95
C ALA A 106 15.69 9.09 6.39
N TYR A 107 16.43 9.75 7.28
CA TYR A 107 17.72 10.31 6.93
C TYR A 107 18.82 9.29 7.23
N ILE A 108 19.79 9.19 6.34
CA ILE A 108 20.94 8.30 6.47
C ILE A 108 22.20 9.13 6.33
N SER A 109 23.10 9.02 7.30
CA SER A 109 24.43 9.61 7.24
C SER A 109 25.50 8.57 7.55
N SER A 110 26.74 8.88 7.19
CA SER A 110 27.90 8.05 7.52
C SER A 110 29.03 8.91 8.03
N LYS A 111 29.85 8.33 8.91
CA LYS A 111 31.14 8.90 9.32
C LYS A 111 32.31 8.36 8.48
N ILE A 112 32.05 7.37 7.63
CA ILE A 112 33.04 6.64 6.84
C ILE A 112 32.68 6.78 5.36
N ALA A 113 33.65 7.13 4.53
CA ALA A 113 33.46 7.19 3.09
C ALA A 113 33.40 5.77 2.50
N GLY A 114 32.54 5.57 1.51
CA GLY A 114 32.34 4.28 0.87
C GLY A 114 30.94 4.10 0.31
N ASP A 115 30.77 2.98 -0.38
CA ASP A 115 29.48 2.52 -0.88
C ASP A 115 28.88 1.51 0.10
N PHE A 116 27.66 1.76 0.53
CA PHE A 116 26.95 0.94 1.51
C PHE A 116 25.67 0.39 0.89
N ILE A 117 25.51 -0.93 0.94
CA ILE A 117 24.29 -1.58 0.49
C ILE A 117 23.34 -1.65 1.69
N ILE A 118 22.13 -1.13 1.51
CA ILE A 118 21.06 -1.21 2.51
C ILE A 118 19.87 -2.00 1.96
N THR A 119 19.12 -2.58 2.89
CA THR A 119 17.86 -3.26 2.62
C THR A 119 16.78 -2.70 3.53
N VAL A 120 15.53 -2.69 3.06
CA VAL A 120 14.41 -2.14 3.80
C VAL A 120 13.43 -3.27 4.09
N ILE A 121 12.98 -3.32 5.34
CA ILE A 121 12.15 -4.40 5.88
C ILE A 121 10.84 -3.79 6.36
N GLY A 122 9.71 -4.23 5.80
CA GLY A 122 8.37 -3.84 6.25
C GLY A 122 7.70 -5.00 6.97
N ASN A 123 7.21 -4.82 8.19
CA ASN A 123 6.54 -5.85 8.99
C ASN A 123 7.31 -7.20 9.05
N GLY A 124 8.64 -7.15 9.05
CA GLY A 124 9.52 -8.33 9.05
C GLY A 124 9.81 -8.95 7.68
N ILE A 125 9.24 -8.41 6.59
CA ILE A 125 9.47 -8.86 5.22
C ILE A 125 10.44 -7.89 4.52
N GLU A 126 11.53 -8.42 3.98
CA GLU A 126 12.52 -7.64 3.23
C GLU A 126 12.00 -7.30 1.83
N LEU A 127 12.22 -6.05 1.41
CA LEU A 127 11.96 -5.59 0.05
C LEU A 127 12.94 -6.24 -0.93
N SER A 128 12.46 -6.54 -2.15
CA SER A 128 13.31 -7.15 -3.17
C SER A 128 14.40 -6.20 -3.68
N GLN A 129 14.14 -4.89 -3.60
CA GLN A 129 15.07 -3.85 -4.03
C GLN A 129 16.17 -3.63 -2.98
N ARG A 130 17.43 -3.76 -3.39
CA ARG A 130 18.59 -3.32 -2.63
C ARG A 130 19.04 -1.93 -3.09
N LEU A 131 19.46 -1.08 -2.16
CA LEU A 131 19.90 0.28 -2.46
C LEU A 131 21.37 0.41 -2.14
N THR A 132 22.12 1.10 -3.00
CA THR A 132 23.54 1.41 -2.77
C THR A 132 23.65 2.90 -2.48
N LEU A 133 24.07 3.25 -1.27
CA LEU A 133 24.28 4.62 -0.83
C LEU A 133 25.76 4.94 -0.88
N ARG A 134 26.13 6.10 -1.43
CA ARG A 134 27.53 6.50 -1.57
C ARG A 134 27.85 7.68 -0.68
N PHE A 135 28.88 7.53 0.14
CA PHE A 135 29.43 8.61 0.96
C PHE A 135 30.87 8.94 0.55
N THR A 136 31.16 10.22 0.40
CA THR A 136 32.49 10.72 -0.01
C THR A 136 33.08 11.66 1.04
N ASN A 137 34.40 11.87 0.99
CA ASN A 137 35.09 12.84 1.84
C ASN A 137 34.72 14.29 1.49
#